data_AF-A0A2G2GNJ0-F1
#
_entry.id   AF-A0A2G2GNJ0-F1
#
_cell.length_a   1.000
_cell.length_b   1.000
_cell.length_c   1.000
_cell.angle_alpha   90.00
_cell.angle_beta   90.00
_cell.angle_gamma   90.00
#
_symmetry.space_group_name_H-M   'P 1'
#
loop_
_entity.id
_entity.type
_entity.pdbx_description
1 polymer ?
#
loop_
_entity_poly.entity_id
_entity_poly.type
_entity_poly.pdbx_seq_one_letter_code
_entity_poly.pdbx_strand_id
1 'polypeptide(L)'
;MKKILPRAGLFLVFLFVVLSVFWWRTMLWTGQLRGVRAHFDGQCTSAAKIVGAEDLVIDREMRLVYISSHDRRNPASAGSIWVMPVDAPETAKPLALPDLGGALFAPHGMDLLITEDGSRFLFMIDHGSAPKQLVRLFKVTGESLELVRTFESPAFYSPNDIAAVSETQFYLTNDNREKLGSLDAFLAVLFKRRTGNVVWMDDGEAKAVADGFSYANGIATSNDLNQLYVSSTITQDLRIFDRDTATGELTLIDSIFLSSGLDNVDVAEDGSLWIGSHPRLFDFSAHAKDAAKDSPSQVFRLNPKDKSISEVFVSDGADLSALSVAAQIDNLIFMGGVFDTQVLVCEQKSQPDAET
;
A
#
# COMPACT_ATOMS: atom_id res chain seq x y z
N MET A 1 16.91 -59.51 13.66
CA MET A 1 15.54 -59.01 13.87
C MET A 1 15.36 -57.70 13.09
N LYS A 2 14.63 -57.70 11.97
CA LYS A 2 14.27 -56.45 11.29
C LYS A 2 13.23 -55.74 12.17
N LYS A 3 13.65 -54.70 12.91
CA LYS A 3 12.72 -53.79 13.60
C LYS A 3 11.98 -53.00 12.51
N ILE A 4 10.92 -53.58 11.98
CA ILE A 4 9.97 -52.85 11.14
C ILE A 4 9.34 -51.82 12.08
N LEU A 5 9.55 -50.53 11.78
CA LEU A 5 8.91 -49.46 12.53
C LEU A 5 7.40 -49.74 12.53
N PRO A 6 6.73 -49.81 13.70
CA PRO A 6 5.30 -50.10 13.74
C PRO A 6 4.56 -49.07 12.86
N ARG A 7 3.43 -49.45 12.25
CA ARG A 7 2.66 -48.57 11.35
C ARG A 7 2.41 -47.17 11.93
N ALA A 8 2.24 -47.08 13.25
CA ALA A 8 2.14 -45.82 14.00
C ALA A 8 3.43 -44.97 13.93
N GLY A 9 4.61 -45.57 14.03
CA GLY A 9 5.88 -44.87 13.86
C GLY A 9 6.10 -44.38 12.44
N LEU A 10 5.68 -45.14 11.42
CA LEU A 10 5.74 -44.67 10.03
C LEU A 10 4.80 -43.47 9.79
N PHE A 11 3.60 -43.51 10.38
CA PHE A 11 2.65 -42.38 10.34
C PHE A 11 3.19 -41.13 11.03
N LEU A 12 3.82 -41.26 12.20
CA LEU A 12 4.43 -40.12 12.90
C LEU A 12 5.59 -39.51 12.10
N VAL A 13 6.42 -40.34 11.47
CA VAL A 13 7.51 -39.86 10.58
C VAL A 13 6.91 -39.12 9.38
N PHE A 14 5.88 -39.67 8.76
CA PHE A 14 5.19 -39.00 7.66
C PHE A 14 4.62 -37.63 8.09
N LEU A 15 3.92 -37.58 9.23
CA LEU A 15 3.38 -36.34 9.77
C LEU A 15 4.47 -35.31 10.06
N PHE A 16 5.57 -35.73 10.69
CA PHE A 16 6.71 -34.86 10.96
C PHE A 16 7.32 -34.28 9.68
N VAL A 17 7.48 -35.11 8.63
CA VAL A 17 7.97 -34.65 7.32
C VAL A 17 7.01 -33.64 6.70
N VAL A 18 5.70 -33.92 6.70
CA VAL A 18 4.69 -33.00 6.16
C VAL A 18 4.69 -31.67 6.90
N LEU A 19 4.71 -31.68 8.23
CA LEU A 19 4.76 -30.46 9.05
C LEU A 19 6.06 -29.68 8.85
N SER A 20 7.19 -30.39 8.70
CA SER A 20 8.49 -29.75 8.45
C SER A 20 8.54 -29.08 7.08
N VAL A 21 8.02 -29.76 6.03
CA VAL A 21 7.92 -29.19 4.67
C VAL A 21 6.98 -27.99 4.67
N PHE A 22 5.84 -28.10 5.35
CA PHE A 22 4.88 -27.00 5.48
C PHE A 22 5.48 -25.79 6.20
N TRP A 23 6.19 -26.02 7.30
CA TRP A 23 6.88 -24.98 8.06
C TRP A 23 7.95 -24.31 7.20
N TRP A 24 8.83 -25.09 6.56
CA TRP A 24 9.91 -24.56 5.72
C TRP A 24 9.37 -23.74 4.55
N ARG A 25 8.38 -24.27 3.83
CA ARG A 25 7.70 -23.54 2.74
C ARG A 25 7.12 -22.23 3.26
N THR A 26 6.48 -22.26 4.43
CA THR A 26 5.90 -21.07 5.06
C THR A 26 6.96 -20.01 5.36
N MET A 27 8.01 -20.38 6.08
CA MET A 27 9.10 -19.46 6.45
C MET A 27 9.85 -18.90 5.23
N LEU A 28 9.94 -19.67 4.14
CA LEU A 28 10.52 -19.20 2.88
C LEU A 28 9.64 -18.14 2.22
N TRP A 29 8.36 -18.42 1.99
CA TRP A 29 7.51 -17.48 1.24
C TRP A 29 7.19 -16.23 2.05
N THR A 30 7.08 -16.32 3.38
CA THR A 30 6.87 -15.12 4.22
C THR A 30 8.12 -14.26 4.34
N GLY A 31 9.24 -14.67 3.74
CA GLY A 31 10.51 -13.99 3.81
C GLY A 31 11.20 -14.13 5.17
N GLN A 32 10.65 -14.89 6.12
CA GLN A 32 11.17 -14.94 7.50
C GLN A 32 12.63 -15.41 7.60
N LEU A 33 13.10 -16.19 6.62
CA LEU A 33 14.50 -16.64 6.54
C LEU A 33 15.41 -15.70 5.74
N ARG A 34 14.88 -14.61 5.16
CA ARG A 34 15.62 -13.62 4.38
C ARG A 34 16.51 -12.79 5.30
N GLY A 35 17.79 -12.65 4.97
CA GLY A 35 18.66 -11.68 5.63
C GLY A 35 18.29 -10.25 5.23
N VAL A 36 18.12 -9.36 6.20
CA VAL A 36 17.88 -7.93 5.95
C VAL A 36 19.22 -7.23 6.12
N ARG A 37 19.69 -6.59 5.05
CA ARG A 37 20.92 -5.79 5.06
C ARG A 37 20.53 -4.37 4.69
N ALA A 38 20.46 -3.51 5.70
CA ALA A 38 20.09 -2.13 5.51
C ALA A 38 21.01 -1.46 4.50
N HIS A 39 20.44 -0.76 3.54
CA HIS A 39 21.17 0.05 2.57
C HIS A 39 20.25 1.08 1.95
N PHE A 40 20.86 2.21 1.61
CA PHE A 40 20.30 3.30 0.84
C PHE A 40 21.47 4.14 0.34
N ASP A 41 21.48 4.54 -0.93
CA ASP A 41 22.52 5.43 -1.46
C ASP A 41 22.08 6.90 -1.38
N GLY A 42 22.15 7.43 -0.16
CA GLY A 42 21.65 8.77 0.14
C GLY A 42 21.66 9.05 1.64
N GLN A 43 20.87 10.04 2.06
CA GLN A 43 20.65 10.36 3.47
C GLN A 43 19.16 10.47 3.76
N CYS A 44 18.75 9.96 4.92
CA CYS A 44 17.37 9.99 5.37
C CYS A 44 17.24 10.84 6.62
N THR A 45 16.16 11.59 6.71
CA THR A 45 15.81 12.40 7.88
C THR A 45 14.36 12.16 8.27
N SER A 46 14.08 12.17 9.58
CA SER A 46 12.72 12.23 10.08
C SER A 46 12.22 13.66 9.93
N ALA A 47 11.34 13.87 8.96
CA ALA A 47 10.91 15.20 8.55
C ALA A 47 9.74 15.72 9.39
N ALA A 48 8.78 14.84 9.69
CA ALA A 48 7.58 15.22 10.43
C ALA A 48 7.09 14.06 11.30
N LYS A 49 6.54 14.40 12.47
CA LYS A 49 5.92 13.44 13.40
C LYS A 49 4.46 13.22 13.03
N ILE A 50 4.23 12.37 12.03
CA ILE A 50 2.89 12.01 11.54
C ILE A 50 2.68 10.53 11.86
N VAL A 51 1.67 10.22 12.66
CA VAL A 51 1.39 8.85 13.11
C VAL A 51 0.59 8.10 12.05
N GLY A 52 1.04 6.89 11.71
CA GLY A 52 0.37 6.02 10.75
C GLY A 52 0.19 6.69 9.39
N ALA A 53 1.27 7.31 8.90
CA ALA A 53 1.39 7.88 7.56
C ALA A 53 1.41 6.76 6.53
N GLU A 54 0.26 6.13 6.32
CA GLU A 54 0.19 4.85 5.64
C GLU A 54 0.14 4.98 4.13
N ASP A 55 -0.38 6.09 3.62
CA ASP A 55 -0.37 6.40 2.20
C ASP A 55 -0.06 7.88 1.93
N LEU A 56 0.47 8.20 0.75
CA LEU A 56 0.79 9.56 0.34
C LEU A 56 0.81 9.72 -1.18
N VAL A 57 0.51 10.93 -1.63
CA VAL A 57 0.54 11.33 -3.05
C VAL A 57 1.20 12.69 -3.21
N ILE A 58 1.86 12.92 -4.36
CA ILE A 58 2.61 14.15 -4.63
C ILE A 58 1.88 15.01 -5.68
N ASP A 59 1.48 16.22 -5.31
CA ASP A 59 1.17 17.28 -6.26
C ASP A 59 2.48 17.88 -6.77
N ARG A 60 2.92 17.43 -7.94
CA ARG A 60 4.20 17.87 -8.55
C ARG A 60 4.15 19.33 -9.01
N GLU A 61 2.98 19.83 -9.41
CA GLU A 61 2.81 21.20 -9.85
C GLU A 61 2.96 22.19 -8.69
N MET A 62 2.39 21.86 -7.53
CA MET A 62 2.48 22.68 -6.31
C MET A 62 3.64 22.32 -5.40
N ARG A 63 4.35 21.21 -5.69
CA ARG A 63 5.41 20.65 -4.84
C ARG A 63 4.93 20.40 -3.41
N LEU A 64 3.78 19.74 -3.30
CA LEU A 64 3.15 19.36 -2.03
C LEU A 64 2.98 17.85 -1.96
N VAL A 65 3.14 17.28 -0.78
CA VAL A 65 2.81 15.88 -0.47
C VAL A 65 1.57 15.86 0.41
N TYR A 66 0.53 15.16 -0.03
CA TYR A 66 -0.64 14.86 0.80
C TYR A 66 -0.46 13.49 1.45
N ILE A 67 -0.73 13.39 2.76
CA ILE A 67 -0.40 12.20 3.55
C ILE A 67 -1.62 11.76 4.36
N SER A 68 -2.00 10.49 4.21
CA SER A 68 -3.08 9.84 4.95
C SER A 68 -2.54 9.41 6.31
N SER A 69 -3.14 9.89 7.39
CA SER A 69 -2.67 9.62 8.75
C SER A 69 -3.78 9.11 9.63
N HIS A 70 -3.58 7.92 10.20
CA HIS A 70 -4.47 7.36 11.21
C HIS A 70 -3.71 6.41 12.15
N ASP A 71 -3.82 6.60 13.46
CA ASP A 71 -3.22 5.71 14.46
C ASP A 71 -3.98 4.37 14.51
N ARG A 72 -3.53 3.41 13.70
CA ARG A 72 -4.12 2.07 13.61
C ARG A 72 -3.95 1.23 14.90
N ARG A 73 -3.09 1.65 15.84
CA ARG A 73 -3.01 1.02 17.18
C ARG A 73 -4.00 1.64 18.16
N ASN A 74 -4.51 2.83 17.86
CA ASN A 74 -5.61 3.48 18.54
C ASN A 74 -6.77 3.78 17.57
N PRO A 75 -7.50 2.76 17.07
CA PRO A 75 -8.49 2.90 16.01
C PRO A 75 -9.73 3.72 16.39
N ALA A 76 -9.84 4.18 17.64
CA ALA A 76 -10.85 5.13 18.07
C ALA A 76 -10.42 6.60 17.91
N SER A 77 -9.15 6.85 17.57
CA SER A 77 -8.61 8.18 17.30
C SER A 77 -9.09 8.70 15.94
N ALA A 78 -9.30 10.01 15.84
CA ALA A 78 -9.58 10.63 14.57
C ALA A 78 -8.30 10.68 13.72
N GLY A 79 -8.38 10.20 12.48
CA GLY A 79 -7.35 10.40 11.49
C GLY A 79 -7.35 11.82 10.93
N SER A 80 -6.41 12.07 10.03
CA SER A 80 -6.17 13.38 9.42
C SER A 80 -5.53 13.22 8.04
N ILE A 81 -5.66 14.25 7.22
CA ILE A 81 -4.89 14.39 5.99
C ILE A 81 -3.89 15.51 6.24
N TRP A 82 -2.61 15.24 6.02
CA TRP A 82 -1.55 16.25 6.14
C TRP A 82 -1.17 16.78 4.78
N VAL A 83 -0.72 18.03 4.76
CA VAL A 83 0.00 18.63 3.64
C VAL A 83 1.43 18.92 4.09
N MET A 84 2.39 18.52 3.29
CA MET A 84 3.82 18.68 3.53
C MET A 84 4.46 19.34 2.30
N PRO A 85 5.03 20.55 2.43
CA PRO A 85 5.81 21.14 1.34
C PRO A 85 7.05 20.30 1.05
N VAL A 86 7.30 19.98 -0.23
CA VAL A 86 8.48 19.21 -0.65
C VAL A 86 9.78 19.91 -0.23
N ASP A 87 9.82 21.24 -0.35
CA ASP A 87 11.01 22.05 -0.09
C ASP A 87 11.15 22.50 1.38
N ALA A 88 10.15 22.23 2.23
CA ALA A 88 10.19 22.50 3.67
C ALA A 88 9.39 21.44 4.47
N PRO A 89 9.78 20.15 4.43
CA PRO A 89 9.02 19.06 5.01
C PRO A 89 8.70 19.21 6.51
N GLU A 90 9.55 19.90 7.26
CA GLU A 90 9.38 20.19 8.69
C GLU A 90 8.19 21.10 9.00
N THR A 91 7.64 21.76 7.99
CA THR A 91 6.46 22.65 8.10
C THR A 91 5.14 21.92 7.84
N ALA A 92 5.18 20.59 7.70
CA ALA A 92 3.99 19.77 7.50
C ALA A 92 2.91 20.04 8.56
N LYS A 93 1.66 20.08 8.12
CA LYS A 93 0.50 20.36 8.98
C LYS A 93 -0.76 19.63 8.50
N PRO A 94 -1.72 19.34 9.41
CA PRO A 94 -2.99 18.77 9.01
C PRO A 94 -3.82 19.79 8.25
N LEU A 95 -4.54 19.34 7.21
CA LEU A 95 -5.57 20.12 6.55
C LEU A 95 -6.83 20.17 7.41
N ALA A 96 -7.53 21.31 7.37
CA ALA A 96 -8.79 21.46 8.07
C ALA A 96 -9.88 20.60 7.39
N LEU A 97 -10.37 19.59 8.11
CA LEU A 97 -11.47 18.74 7.65
C LEU A 97 -12.82 19.46 7.78
N PRO A 98 -13.78 19.19 6.87
CA PRO A 98 -15.14 19.66 7.03
C PRO A 98 -15.86 18.89 8.15
N ASP A 99 -17.02 19.38 8.59
CA ASP A 99 -17.87 18.60 9.48
C ASP A 99 -18.40 17.36 8.76
N LEU A 100 -18.01 16.18 9.23
CA LEU A 100 -18.45 14.88 8.72
C LEU A 100 -19.67 14.33 9.48
N GLY A 101 -20.42 15.19 10.17
CA GLY A 101 -21.62 14.83 10.92
C GLY A 101 -21.32 14.00 12.17
N GLY A 102 -20.17 14.23 12.80
CA GLY A 102 -19.71 13.49 13.97
C GLY A 102 -19.25 12.05 13.70
N ALA A 103 -19.12 11.63 12.43
CA ALA A 103 -18.50 10.36 12.07
C ALA A 103 -17.00 10.38 12.42
N LEU A 104 -16.48 9.24 12.89
CA LEU A 104 -15.03 9.04 12.96
C LEU A 104 -14.47 9.12 11.55
N PHE A 105 -13.38 9.85 11.36
CA PHE A 105 -12.62 9.85 10.11
C PHE A 105 -11.44 8.90 10.27
N ALA A 106 -11.41 7.84 9.46
CA ALA A 106 -10.39 6.80 9.51
C ALA A 106 -9.83 6.59 8.09
N PRO A 107 -8.97 7.52 7.61
CA PRO A 107 -8.43 7.48 6.26
C PRO A 107 -7.46 6.30 6.06
N HIS A 108 -7.39 5.80 4.83
CA HIS A 108 -6.49 4.73 4.38
C HIS A 108 -5.81 5.17 3.06
N GLY A 109 -5.92 4.42 1.97
CA GLY A 109 -5.36 4.80 0.68
C GLY A 109 -6.08 5.99 0.04
N MET A 110 -5.33 6.75 -0.77
CA MET A 110 -5.76 7.98 -1.39
C MET A 110 -5.24 8.13 -2.81
N ASP A 111 -5.92 8.97 -3.59
CA ASP A 111 -5.37 9.45 -4.86
C ASP A 111 -5.65 10.94 -5.08
N LEU A 112 -4.78 11.59 -5.85
CA LEU A 112 -4.89 13.00 -6.24
C LEU A 112 -5.35 13.12 -7.69
N LEU A 113 -6.52 13.71 -7.88
CA LEU A 113 -7.01 14.14 -9.18
C LEU A 113 -6.76 15.64 -9.37
N ILE A 114 -6.03 16.01 -10.42
CA ILE A 114 -5.90 17.39 -10.88
C ILE A 114 -6.71 17.55 -12.17
N THR A 115 -7.72 18.40 -12.17
CA THR A 115 -8.59 18.65 -13.33
C THR A 115 -7.96 19.66 -14.29
N GLU A 116 -8.48 19.73 -15.52
CA GLU A 116 -7.97 20.65 -16.56
C GLU A 116 -7.99 22.14 -16.16
N ASP A 117 -8.92 22.53 -15.27
CA ASP A 117 -9.00 23.88 -14.71
C ASP A 117 -8.03 24.13 -13.54
N GLY A 118 -7.25 23.12 -13.16
CA GLY A 118 -6.32 23.16 -12.03
C GLY A 118 -6.99 22.98 -10.67
N SER A 119 -8.25 22.53 -10.57
CA SER A 119 -8.79 22.11 -9.28
C SER A 119 -8.11 20.83 -8.81
N ARG A 120 -7.80 20.73 -7.50
CA ARG A 120 -7.26 19.52 -6.86
C ARG A 120 -8.33 18.83 -6.06
N PHE A 121 -8.44 17.52 -6.25
CA PHE A 121 -9.33 16.66 -5.49
C PHE A 121 -8.58 15.48 -4.91
N LEU A 122 -8.87 15.16 -3.65
CA LEU A 122 -8.37 13.97 -2.99
C LEU A 122 -9.50 12.94 -2.90
N PHE A 123 -9.31 11.81 -3.56
CA PHE A 123 -10.08 10.60 -3.31
C PHE A 123 -9.48 9.90 -2.11
N MET A 124 -10.32 9.43 -1.19
CA MET A 124 -9.86 8.86 0.07
C MET A 124 -10.75 7.70 0.50
N ILE A 125 -10.14 6.56 0.83
CA ILE A 125 -10.83 5.51 1.58
C ILE A 125 -11.05 6.00 3.00
N ASP A 126 -12.30 5.98 3.48
CA ASP A 126 -12.65 6.24 4.87
C ASP A 126 -13.38 5.04 5.47
N HIS A 127 -12.73 4.40 6.44
CA HIS A 127 -13.29 3.26 7.18
C HIS A 127 -14.33 3.65 8.24
N GLY A 128 -14.46 4.96 8.51
CA GLY A 128 -15.42 5.50 9.45
C GLY A 128 -15.40 4.81 10.83
N SER A 129 -16.58 4.80 11.46
CA SER A 129 -16.88 3.80 12.49
C SER A 129 -17.45 2.57 11.79
N ALA A 130 -16.69 1.47 11.77
CA ALA A 130 -17.11 0.19 11.21
C ALA A 130 -18.59 -0.13 11.58
N PRO A 131 -19.42 -0.61 10.63
CA PRO A 131 -19.04 -1.38 9.45
C PRO A 131 -19.01 -0.62 8.12
N LYS A 132 -19.14 0.71 8.12
CA LYS A 132 -19.24 1.47 6.86
C LYS A 132 -17.87 1.56 6.17
N GLN A 133 -17.86 1.36 4.86
CA GLN A 133 -16.70 1.51 3.99
C GLN A 133 -17.04 2.57 2.95
N LEU A 134 -16.36 3.71 3.01
CA LEU A 134 -16.69 4.89 2.22
C LEU A 134 -15.51 5.24 1.31
N VAL A 135 -15.83 5.82 0.16
CA VAL A 135 -14.88 6.64 -0.59
C VAL A 135 -15.34 8.09 -0.49
N ARG A 136 -14.47 8.99 -0.05
CA ARG A 136 -14.74 10.42 0.03
C ARG A 136 -13.97 11.16 -1.05
N LEU A 137 -14.65 12.08 -1.72
CA LEU A 137 -14.04 13.05 -2.61
C LEU A 137 -14.01 14.40 -1.91
N PHE A 138 -12.81 14.90 -1.66
CA PHE A 138 -12.59 16.23 -1.11
C PHE A 138 -12.00 17.15 -2.17
N LYS A 139 -12.49 18.40 -2.25
CA LYS A 139 -11.80 19.47 -2.97
C LYS A 139 -10.81 20.15 -2.03
N VAL A 140 -9.58 20.34 -2.47
CA VAL A 140 -8.56 21.09 -1.73
C VAL A 140 -8.81 22.59 -1.91
N THR A 141 -8.97 23.32 -0.81
CA THR A 141 -9.24 24.76 -0.78
C THR A 141 -8.23 25.48 0.11
N GLY A 142 -7.02 25.68 -0.42
CA GLY A 142 -5.91 26.21 0.38
C GLY A 142 -5.51 25.21 1.47
N GLU A 143 -5.74 25.55 2.73
CA GLU A 143 -5.40 24.71 3.89
C GLU A 143 -6.61 23.95 4.46
N SER A 144 -7.72 23.92 3.73
CA SER A 144 -8.94 23.20 4.09
C SER A 144 -9.38 22.20 3.02
N LEU A 145 -10.23 21.28 3.43
CA LEU A 145 -10.89 20.31 2.58
C LEU A 145 -12.40 20.59 2.59
N GLU A 146 -13.00 20.55 1.40
CA GLU A 146 -14.45 20.61 1.22
C GLU A 146 -14.93 19.23 0.78
N LEU A 147 -15.90 18.65 1.49
CA LEU A 147 -16.50 17.37 1.08
C LEU A 147 -17.40 17.60 -0.13
N VAL A 148 -17.00 17.06 -1.28
CA VAL A 148 -17.75 17.15 -2.55
C VAL A 148 -18.74 16.01 -2.65
N ARG A 149 -18.28 14.77 -2.41
CA ARG A 149 -19.09 13.57 -2.57
C ARG A 149 -18.63 12.46 -1.64
N THR A 150 -19.59 11.62 -1.23
CA THR A 150 -19.33 10.33 -0.60
C THR A 150 -19.89 9.24 -1.49
N PHE A 151 -19.07 8.23 -1.79
CA PHE A 151 -19.47 7.04 -2.53
C PHE A 151 -19.57 5.86 -1.56
N GLU A 152 -20.64 5.08 -1.72
CA GLU A 152 -20.88 3.85 -0.98
C GLU A 152 -21.33 2.78 -1.96
N SER A 153 -20.87 1.55 -1.78
CA SER A 153 -21.32 0.41 -2.58
C SER A 153 -21.15 -0.89 -1.82
N PRO A 154 -22.07 -1.87 -1.96
CA PRO A 154 -21.86 -3.23 -1.46
C PRO A 154 -20.59 -3.92 -2.03
N ALA A 155 -20.07 -3.42 -3.14
CA ALA A 155 -18.82 -3.92 -3.72
C ALA A 155 -17.57 -3.50 -2.91
N PHE A 156 -17.68 -2.49 -2.02
CA PHE A 156 -16.59 -1.99 -1.18
C PHE A 156 -16.57 -2.73 0.15
N TYR A 157 -16.27 -4.03 0.12
CA TYR A 157 -16.38 -4.86 1.32
C TYR A 157 -15.18 -4.70 2.27
N SER A 158 -14.01 -4.35 1.75
CA SER A 158 -12.80 -4.10 2.54
C SER A 158 -11.80 -3.31 1.71
N PRO A 159 -12.14 -2.06 1.35
CA PRO A 159 -11.32 -1.28 0.43
C PRO A 159 -9.96 -0.94 1.05
N ASN A 160 -8.91 -0.88 0.22
CA ASN A 160 -7.55 -0.59 0.70
C ASN A 160 -7.02 0.71 0.08
N ASP A 161 -7.00 0.78 -1.25
CA ASP A 161 -6.42 1.91 -1.99
C ASP A 161 -7.27 2.29 -3.22
N ILE A 162 -7.02 3.46 -3.82
CA ILE A 162 -7.81 4.06 -4.91
C ILE A 162 -6.88 4.50 -6.05
N ALA A 163 -7.35 4.36 -7.30
CA ALA A 163 -6.80 5.05 -8.45
C ALA A 163 -7.91 5.83 -9.18
N ALA A 164 -7.90 7.14 -9.03
CA ALA A 164 -8.86 8.07 -9.60
C ALA A 164 -8.54 8.38 -11.08
N VAL A 165 -9.59 8.50 -11.89
CA VAL A 165 -9.44 8.83 -13.32
C VAL A 165 -10.35 9.97 -13.76
N SER A 166 -11.40 10.26 -12.98
CA SER A 166 -12.20 11.47 -13.06
C SER A 166 -12.92 11.71 -11.72
N GLU A 167 -13.67 12.81 -11.60
CA GLU A 167 -14.43 13.12 -10.37
C GLU A 167 -15.52 12.08 -10.02
N THR A 168 -15.92 11.24 -10.97
CA THR A 168 -16.96 10.22 -10.78
C THR A 168 -16.48 8.80 -11.05
N GLN A 169 -15.22 8.63 -11.47
CA GLN A 169 -14.69 7.36 -11.91
C GLN A 169 -13.36 7.05 -11.26
N PHE A 170 -13.26 5.85 -10.70
CA PHE A 170 -12.05 5.37 -10.05
C PHE A 170 -12.05 3.85 -9.94
N TYR A 171 -10.86 3.30 -9.76
CA TYR A 171 -10.68 1.92 -9.29
C TYR A 171 -10.40 1.93 -7.80
N LEU A 172 -10.78 0.85 -7.12
CA LEU A 172 -10.29 0.56 -5.80
C LEU A 172 -9.90 -0.90 -5.68
N THR A 173 -9.00 -1.19 -4.76
CA THR A 173 -8.72 -2.56 -4.32
C THR A 173 -9.56 -2.88 -3.10
N ASN A 174 -10.06 -4.11 -3.02
CA ASN A 174 -10.44 -4.70 -1.75
C ASN A 174 -9.40 -5.74 -1.34
N ASP A 175 -8.90 -5.65 -0.10
CA ASP A 175 -7.82 -6.49 0.38
C ASP A 175 -8.22 -7.97 0.42
N ASN A 176 -9.21 -8.32 1.24
CA ASN A 176 -9.75 -9.67 1.44
C ASN A 176 -11.17 -9.60 2.01
N ARG A 177 -11.83 -10.76 2.05
CA ARG A 177 -13.18 -10.90 2.60
C ARG A 177 -13.18 -11.26 4.08
N GLU A 178 -12.08 -11.81 4.57
CA GLU A 178 -11.94 -12.31 5.91
C GLU A 178 -11.82 -11.17 6.92
N LYS A 179 -12.56 -11.27 8.04
CA LYS A 179 -12.49 -10.26 9.11
C LYS A 179 -11.08 -10.21 9.70
N LEU A 180 -10.48 -9.01 9.71
CA LEU A 180 -9.15 -8.78 10.27
C LEU A 180 -9.03 -9.32 11.72
N GLY A 181 -7.92 -9.98 12.01
CA GLY A 181 -7.63 -10.59 13.32
C GLY A 181 -8.38 -11.89 13.62
N SER A 182 -9.27 -12.35 12.73
CA SER A 182 -9.96 -13.64 12.91
C SER A 182 -9.07 -14.84 12.58
N LEU A 183 -9.46 -16.02 13.09
CA LEU A 183 -8.81 -17.28 12.70
C LEU A 183 -8.93 -17.52 11.19
N ASP A 184 -10.04 -17.13 10.57
CA ASP A 184 -10.24 -17.32 9.13
C ASP A 184 -9.28 -16.43 8.32
N ALA A 185 -9.08 -15.17 8.71
CA ALA A 185 -8.05 -14.31 8.11
C ALA A 185 -6.64 -14.90 8.26
N PHE A 186 -6.32 -15.46 9.43
CA PHE A 186 -5.05 -16.15 9.62
C PHE A 186 -4.89 -17.36 8.68
N LEU A 187 -5.94 -18.20 8.54
CA LEU A 187 -5.92 -19.33 7.61
C LEU A 187 -5.88 -18.85 6.15
N ALA A 188 -6.53 -17.74 5.82
CA ALA A 188 -6.50 -17.14 4.49
C ALA A 188 -5.07 -16.74 4.09
N VAL A 189 -4.35 -16.06 4.98
CA VAL A 189 -2.91 -15.74 4.79
C VAL A 189 -2.09 -17.02 4.66
N LEU A 190 -2.25 -17.96 5.61
CA LEU A 190 -1.44 -19.19 5.66
C LEU A 190 -1.60 -20.06 4.40
N PHE A 191 -2.80 -20.09 3.82
CA PHE A 191 -3.10 -20.82 2.59
C PHE A 191 -3.10 -19.92 1.34
N LYS A 192 -2.71 -18.65 1.46
CA LYS A 192 -2.71 -17.66 0.37
C LYS A 192 -4.02 -17.60 -0.41
N ARG A 193 -5.15 -17.60 0.30
CA ARG A 193 -6.48 -17.53 -0.33
C ARG A 193 -6.61 -16.22 -1.09
N ARG A 194 -7.16 -16.32 -2.30
CA ARG A 194 -7.26 -15.19 -3.23
C ARG A 194 -8.66 -14.60 -3.24
N THR A 195 -9.02 -13.92 -2.16
CA THR A 195 -10.38 -13.36 -1.96
C THR A 195 -10.48 -11.88 -2.30
N GLY A 196 -9.35 -11.20 -2.48
CA GLY A 196 -9.27 -9.79 -2.88
C GLY A 196 -9.51 -9.56 -4.37
N ASN A 197 -9.94 -8.35 -4.70
CA ASN A 197 -10.30 -7.94 -6.05
C ASN A 197 -10.09 -6.44 -6.30
N VAL A 198 -10.27 -6.04 -7.56
CA VAL A 198 -10.35 -4.65 -8.01
C VAL A 198 -11.78 -4.36 -8.41
N VAL A 199 -12.30 -3.22 -7.95
CA VAL A 199 -13.63 -2.72 -8.30
C VAL A 199 -13.47 -1.44 -9.11
N TRP A 200 -14.20 -1.36 -10.20
CA TRP A 200 -14.42 -0.14 -10.97
C TRP A 200 -15.70 0.53 -10.49
N MET A 201 -15.61 1.83 -10.22
CA MET A 201 -16.75 2.71 -9.93
C MET A 201 -16.92 3.69 -11.09
N ASP A 202 -18.16 3.80 -11.59
CA ASP A 202 -18.56 4.81 -12.57
C ASP A 202 -19.89 5.44 -12.13
N ASP A 203 -19.82 6.67 -11.63
CA ASP A 203 -20.95 7.49 -11.20
C ASP A 203 -22.02 6.78 -10.34
N GLY A 204 -21.57 5.96 -9.39
CA GLY A 204 -22.44 5.24 -8.45
C GLY A 204 -22.68 3.77 -8.81
N GLU A 205 -22.33 3.33 -10.01
CA GLU A 205 -22.31 1.92 -10.36
C GLU A 205 -20.93 1.30 -10.09
N ALA A 206 -20.89 0.27 -9.24
CA ALA A 206 -19.66 -0.42 -8.89
C ALA A 206 -19.69 -1.88 -9.37
N LYS A 207 -18.62 -2.33 -10.02
CA LYS A 207 -18.46 -3.72 -10.46
C LYS A 207 -17.03 -4.23 -10.22
N ALA A 208 -16.90 -5.51 -9.88
CA ALA A 208 -15.59 -6.16 -9.86
C ALA A 208 -15.07 -6.31 -11.30
N VAL A 209 -13.82 -5.92 -11.54
CA VAL A 209 -13.18 -5.94 -12.87
C VAL A 209 -11.87 -6.75 -12.92
N ALA A 210 -11.33 -7.12 -11.76
CA ALA A 210 -10.24 -8.11 -11.68
C ALA A 210 -10.27 -8.83 -10.32
N ASP A 211 -10.03 -10.13 -10.32
CA ASP A 211 -10.03 -10.98 -9.11
C ASP A 211 -8.71 -11.74 -8.94
N GLY A 212 -8.63 -12.55 -7.89
CA GLY A 212 -7.55 -13.51 -7.72
C GLY A 212 -6.34 -12.93 -6.99
N PHE A 213 -6.53 -11.89 -6.20
CA PHE A 213 -5.51 -11.30 -5.33
C PHE A 213 -5.61 -11.87 -3.91
N SER A 214 -4.48 -11.99 -3.21
CA SER A 214 -4.47 -12.34 -1.80
C SER A 214 -3.90 -11.14 -1.06
N TYR A 215 -4.76 -10.36 -0.41
CA TYR A 215 -4.49 -8.97 -0.04
C TYR A 215 -4.19 -8.13 -1.29
N ALA A 216 -5.21 -7.73 -2.05
CA ALA A 216 -5.03 -6.65 -3.04
C ALA A 216 -4.78 -5.36 -2.27
N ASN A 217 -3.73 -4.63 -2.61
CA ASN A 217 -3.28 -3.52 -1.77
C ASN A 217 -3.18 -2.23 -2.60
N GLY A 218 -1.99 -1.69 -2.81
CA GLY A 218 -1.76 -0.51 -3.63
C GLY A 218 -2.32 -0.62 -5.04
N ILE A 219 -2.83 0.50 -5.56
CA ILE A 219 -3.34 0.62 -6.92
C ILE A 219 -3.04 1.99 -7.52
N ALA A 220 -2.51 2.02 -8.74
CA ALA A 220 -2.23 3.27 -9.42
C ALA A 220 -2.42 3.17 -10.94
N THR A 221 -2.70 4.29 -11.60
CA THR A 221 -2.74 4.37 -13.05
C THR A 221 -1.41 4.83 -13.63
N SER A 222 -1.10 4.43 -14.86
CA SER A 222 -0.02 5.05 -15.62
C SER A 222 -0.31 6.53 -15.87
N ASN A 223 0.74 7.34 -16.08
CA ASN A 223 0.60 8.79 -16.34
C ASN A 223 -0.30 9.13 -17.54
N ASP A 224 -0.41 8.23 -18.52
CA ASP A 224 -1.30 8.36 -19.69
C ASP A 224 -2.68 7.71 -19.48
N LEU A 225 -2.95 7.22 -18.27
CA LEU A 225 -4.16 6.54 -17.84
C LEU A 225 -4.48 5.25 -18.63
N ASN A 226 -3.59 4.71 -19.46
CA ASN A 226 -3.90 3.51 -20.26
C ASN A 226 -3.69 2.20 -19.50
N GLN A 227 -2.89 2.22 -18.45
CA GLN A 227 -2.56 1.04 -17.66
C GLN A 227 -2.92 1.23 -16.19
N LEU A 228 -3.13 0.09 -15.52
CA LEU A 228 -3.39 0.01 -14.09
C LEU A 228 -2.41 -0.98 -13.45
N TYR A 229 -1.80 -0.56 -12.35
CA TYR A 229 -0.88 -1.34 -11.55
C TYR A 229 -1.55 -1.72 -10.25
N VAL A 230 -1.49 -2.99 -9.87
CA VAL A 230 -2.10 -3.47 -8.62
C VAL A 230 -1.10 -4.35 -7.89
N SER A 231 -0.74 -3.96 -6.68
CA SER A 231 0.14 -4.74 -5.82
C SER A 231 -0.65 -5.77 -5.01
N SER A 232 0.03 -6.83 -4.58
CA SER A 232 -0.57 -7.79 -3.66
C SER A 232 0.40 -8.30 -2.61
N THR A 233 0.01 -8.18 -1.35
CA THR A 233 0.89 -8.43 -0.21
C THR A 233 1.21 -9.92 -0.03
N ILE A 234 0.24 -10.82 -0.16
CA ILE A 234 0.46 -12.25 0.15
C ILE A 234 0.92 -13.05 -1.07
N THR A 235 0.49 -12.66 -2.28
CA THR A 235 1.03 -13.24 -3.51
C THR A 235 2.37 -12.62 -3.93
N GLN A 236 2.74 -11.45 -3.38
CA GLN A 236 4.05 -10.80 -3.53
C GLN A 236 4.36 -10.43 -4.99
N ASP A 237 3.33 -10.10 -5.75
CA ASP A 237 3.40 -9.72 -7.15
C ASP A 237 2.72 -8.37 -7.41
N LEU A 238 3.27 -7.65 -8.37
CA LEU A 238 2.63 -6.51 -9.01
C LEU A 238 1.97 -6.99 -10.30
N ARG A 239 0.68 -6.72 -10.51
CA ARG A 239 -0.02 -7.01 -11.75
C ARG A 239 -0.22 -5.76 -12.58
N ILE A 240 -0.01 -5.89 -13.88
CA ILE A 240 -0.15 -4.81 -14.86
C ILE A 240 -1.35 -5.15 -15.75
N PHE A 241 -2.29 -4.21 -15.85
CA PHE A 241 -3.49 -4.34 -16.67
C PHE A 241 -3.54 -3.24 -17.72
N ASP A 242 -3.98 -3.58 -18.93
CA ASP A 242 -4.49 -2.59 -19.87
C ASP A 242 -5.94 -2.24 -19.48
N ARG A 243 -6.26 -0.95 -19.57
CA ARG A 243 -7.59 -0.42 -19.26
C ARG A 243 -8.40 -0.21 -20.53
N ASP A 244 -9.64 -0.69 -20.52
CA ASP A 244 -10.66 -0.16 -21.44
C ASP A 244 -11.20 1.16 -20.84
N THR A 245 -10.78 2.29 -21.41
CA THR A 245 -11.16 3.62 -20.91
C THR A 245 -12.65 3.93 -21.06
N ALA A 246 -13.38 3.19 -21.90
CA ALA A 246 -14.82 3.39 -22.09
C ALA A 246 -15.66 2.59 -21.08
N THR A 247 -15.18 1.43 -20.64
CA THR A 247 -15.97 0.49 -19.82
C THR A 247 -15.40 0.25 -18.43
N GLY A 248 -14.17 0.66 -18.19
CA GLY A 248 -13.41 0.38 -16.98
C GLY A 248 -12.88 -1.05 -16.88
N GLU A 249 -13.15 -1.92 -17.86
CA GLU A 249 -12.69 -3.31 -17.85
C GLU A 249 -11.16 -3.41 -17.90
N LEU A 250 -10.63 -4.49 -17.33
CA LEU A 250 -9.19 -4.71 -17.19
C LEU A 250 -8.75 -5.98 -17.92
N THR A 251 -7.69 -5.88 -18.72
CA THR A 251 -7.02 -7.03 -19.33
C THR A 251 -5.66 -7.23 -18.69
N LEU A 252 -5.43 -8.36 -18.01
CA LEU A 252 -4.13 -8.67 -17.41
C LEU A 252 -3.07 -8.84 -18.51
N ILE A 253 -2.02 -8.04 -18.46
CA ILE A 253 -0.91 -8.06 -19.42
C ILE A 253 0.31 -8.76 -18.81
N ASP A 254 0.58 -8.54 -17.52
CA ASP A 254 1.74 -9.14 -16.85
C ASP A 254 1.58 -9.25 -15.33
N SER A 255 2.42 -10.07 -14.71
CA SER A 255 2.56 -10.22 -13.25
C SER A 255 4.03 -10.39 -12.89
N ILE A 256 4.54 -9.46 -12.09
CA ILE A 256 5.96 -9.37 -11.70
C ILE A 256 6.08 -9.74 -10.22
N PHE A 257 6.72 -10.88 -9.94
CA PHE A 257 6.96 -11.34 -8.57
C PHE A 257 8.20 -10.67 -7.97
N LEU A 258 8.04 -10.03 -6.80
CA LEU A 258 9.09 -9.25 -6.13
C LEU A 258 9.61 -9.88 -4.82
N SER A 259 9.07 -11.06 -4.43
CA SER A 259 9.51 -11.80 -3.24
C SER A 259 9.47 -10.99 -1.94
N SER A 260 8.55 -10.03 -1.85
CA SER A 260 8.28 -9.18 -0.69
C SER A 260 6.78 -8.90 -0.61
N GLY A 261 6.26 -8.66 0.60
CA GLY A 261 4.87 -8.27 0.76
C GLY A 261 4.62 -6.86 0.27
N LEU A 262 4.18 -6.71 -0.98
CA LEU A 262 3.96 -5.39 -1.57
C LEU A 262 2.78 -4.68 -0.89
N ASP A 263 2.94 -3.38 -0.73
CA ASP A 263 1.96 -2.46 -0.14
C ASP A 263 1.63 -1.38 -1.19
N ASN A 264 1.66 -0.09 -0.88
CA ASN A 264 1.24 0.96 -1.83
C ASN A 264 2.20 1.13 -3.01
N VAL A 265 1.66 1.61 -4.14
CA VAL A 265 2.39 1.86 -5.39
C VAL A 265 2.16 3.31 -5.84
N ASP A 266 3.24 4.08 -5.96
CA ASP A 266 3.23 5.43 -6.55
C ASP A 266 3.81 5.39 -7.96
N VAL A 267 3.34 6.28 -8.84
CA VAL A 267 3.87 6.44 -10.20
C VAL A 267 4.65 7.75 -10.31
N ALA A 268 5.94 7.62 -10.61
CA ALA A 268 6.80 8.76 -10.84
C ALA A 268 6.54 9.42 -12.21
N GLU A 269 7.05 10.64 -12.38
CA GLU A 269 6.90 11.41 -13.63
C GLU A 269 7.48 10.67 -14.85
N ASP A 270 8.57 9.91 -14.66
CA ASP A 270 9.18 9.08 -15.71
C ASP A 270 8.40 7.78 -16.00
N GLY A 271 7.32 7.52 -15.27
CA GLY A 271 6.50 6.32 -15.33
C GLY A 271 7.07 5.12 -14.58
N SER A 272 8.17 5.28 -13.83
CA SER A 272 8.64 4.25 -12.91
C SER A 272 7.75 4.17 -11.67
N LEU A 273 7.60 2.96 -11.15
CA LEU A 273 6.75 2.65 -10.00
C LEU A 273 7.60 2.59 -8.75
N TRP A 274 7.16 3.25 -7.69
CA TRP A 274 7.77 3.23 -6.37
C TRP A 274 6.86 2.45 -5.43
N ILE A 275 7.37 1.36 -4.88
CA ILE A 275 6.55 0.36 -4.18
C ILE A 275 7.09 0.15 -2.78
N GLY A 276 6.27 0.48 -1.78
CA GLY A 276 6.52 0.12 -0.38
C GLY A 276 6.29 -1.37 -0.15
N SER A 277 7.07 -1.99 0.74
CA SER A 277 6.96 -3.43 0.95
C SER A 277 7.51 -3.97 2.28
N HIS A 278 7.00 -5.15 2.63
CA HIS A 278 7.26 -5.91 3.84
C HIS A 278 8.07 -7.18 3.53
N PRO A 279 9.42 -7.15 3.65
CA PRO A 279 10.26 -8.30 3.29
C PRO A 279 10.13 -9.47 4.27
N ARG A 280 9.51 -9.28 5.44
CA ARG A 280 9.24 -10.31 6.44
C ARG A 280 7.84 -10.17 7.05
N LEU A 281 6.89 -10.97 6.55
CA LEU A 281 5.46 -10.82 6.89
C LEU A 281 5.12 -11.15 8.35
N PHE A 282 5.87 -12.04 9.00
CA PHE A 282 5.64 -12.33 10.42
C PHE A 282 6.23 -11.27 11.34
N ASP A 283 7.35 -10.63 10.95
CA ASP A 283 7.88 -9.47 11.66
C ASP A 283 6.89 -8.29 11.56
N PHE A 284 6.34 -8.03 10.37
CA PHE A 284 5.22 -7.07 10.19
C PHE A 284 4.02 -7.40 11.10
N SER A 285 3.58 -8.65 11.11
CA SER A 285 2.47 -9.10 11.96
C SER A 285 2.75 -8.96 13.45
N ALA A 286 4.01 -9.08 13.88
CA ALA A 286 4.44 -8.88 15.25
C ALA A 286 4.45 -7.38 15.59
N HIS A 287 5.01 -6.54 14.70
CA HIS A 287 5.03 -5.08 14.82
C HIS A 287 3.61 -4.51 14.91
N ALA A 288 2.69 -4.95 14.07
CA ALA A 288 1.28 -4.52 14.11
C ALA A 288 0.63 -4.70 15.49
N LYS A 289 1.05 -5.73 16.25
CA LYS A 289 0.52 -6.02 17.59
C LYS A 289 1.29 -5.34 18.72
N ASP A 290 2.59 -5.08 18.51
CA ASP A 290 3.50 -4.57 19.53
C ASP A 290 4.55 -3.67 18.87
N ALA A 291 4.48 -2.36 19.17
CA ALA A 291 5.41 -1.36 18.65
C ALA A 291 6.86 -1.60 19.08
N ALA A 292 7.13 -2.43 20.09
CA ALA A 292 8.48 -2.80 20.50
C ALA A 292 9.11 -3.91 19.63
N LYS A 293 8.38 -4.40 18.62
CA LYS A 293 8.88 -5.35 17.62
C LYS A 293 9.09 -4.60 16.32
N ASP A 294 10.34 -4.44 15.91
CA ASP A 294 10.62 -3.80 14.63
C ASP A 294 10.18 -4.70 13.46
N SER A 295 9.68 -4.09 12.39
CA SER A 295 9.46 -4.76 11.11
C SER A 295 10.39 -4.15 10.08
N PRO A 296 11.20 -4.95 9.38
CA PRO A 296 12.01 -4.46 8.28
C PRO A 296 11.15 -3.80 7.20
N SER A 297 11.75 -2.85 6.49
CA SER A 297 11.12 -2.03 5.46
C SER A 297 11.93 -2.10 4.18
N GLN A 298 11.25 -2.04 3.03
CA GLN A 298 11.89 -2.15 1.71
C GLN A 298 11.14 -1.32 0.66
N VAL A 299 11.88 -0.63 -0.20
CA VAL A 299 11.33 0.09 -1.36
C VAL A 299 11.92 -0.46 -2.66
N PHE A 300 11.04 -0.76 -3.60
CA PHE A 300 11.42 -1.07 -4.98
C PHE A 300 11.13 0.12 -5.91
N ARG A 301 12.02 0.33 -6.88
CA ARG A 301 11.72 1.08 -8.10
C ARG A 301 11.62 0.10 -9.26
N LEU A 302 10.50 0.13 -9.97
CA LEU A 302 10.22 -0.77 -11.08
C LEU A 302 9.90 0.05 -12.34
N ASN A 303 10.55 -0.24 -13.47
CA ASN A 303 10.14 0.32 -14.75
C ASN A 303 9.18 -0.67 -15.44
N PRO A 304 7.90 -0.31 -15.67
CA PRO A 304 6.92 -1.24 -16.21
C PRO A 304 7.15 -1.60 -17.69
N LYS A 305 7.91 -0.77 -18.44
CA LYS A 305 8.16 -0.98 -19.87
C LYS A 305 9.22 -2.05 -20.13
N ASP A 306 10.37 -1.94 -19.46
CA ASP A 306 11.48 -2.87 -19.61
C ASP A 306 11.61 -3.90 -18.48
N LYS A 307 10.78 -3.75 -17.43
CA LYS A 307 10.69 -4.62 -16.26
C LYS A 307 11.96 -4.64 -15.41
N SER A 308 12.80 -3.60 -15.54
CA SER A 308 13.94 -3.41 -14.65
C SER A 308 13.45 -3.11 -13.23
N ILE A 309 14.09 -3.75 -12.25
CA ILE A 309 13.74 -3.66 -10.83
C ILE A 309 15.00 -3.29 -10.07
N SER A 310 14.89 -2.26 -9.23
CA SER A 310 15.94 -1.85 -8.30
C SER A 310 15.39 -1.86 -6.87
N GLU A 311 16.13 -2.50 -5.95
CA GLU A 311 15.91 -2.34 -4.52
C GLU A 311 16.62 -1.04 -4.09
N VAL A 312 15.85 0.01 -3.81
CA VAL A 312 16.39 1.36 -3.59
C VAL A 312 16.72 1.58 -2.11
N PHE A 313 15.86 1.07 -1.23
CA PHE A 313 15.97 1.23 0.21
C PHE A 313 15.65 -0.08 0.91
N VAL A 314 16.45 -0.43 1.91
CA VAL A 314 16.15 -1.47 2.89
C VAL A 314 16.53 -0.97 4.27
N SER A 315 15.68 -1.24 5.25
CA SER A 315 15.95 -1.02 6.66
C SER A 315 15.61 -2.27 7.49
N ASP A 316 16.28 -2.41 8.63
CA ASP A 316 15.94 -3.38 9.67
C ASP A 316 14.69 -2.98 10.50
N GLY A 317 14.17 -1.76 10.29
CA GLY A 317 12.96 -1.23 10.92
C GLY A 317 13.23 -0.21 12.02
N ALA A 318 14.49 0.06 12.37
CA ALA A 318 14.84 0.98 13.45
C ALA A 318 14.60 2.46 13.12
N ASP A 319 14.68 2.83 11.84
CA ASP A 319 14.39 4.18 11.33
C ASP A 319 12.93 4.34 10.89
N LEU A 320 12.37 3.36 10.20
CA LEU A 320 10.96 3.28 9.82
C LEU A 320 10.57 1.81 9.71
N SER A 321 9.70 1.36 10.61
CA SER A 321 9.13 0.03 10.62
C SER A 321 7.86 -0.05 9.77
N ALA A 322 7.66 -1.20 9.12
CA ALA A 322 6.44 -1.49 8.36
C ALA A 322 6.09 -0.39 7.34
N LEU A 323 7.09 0.03 6.56
CA LEU A 323 6.93 0.97 5.45
C LEU A 323 5.86 0.46 4.47
N SER A 324 4.86 1.31 4.21
CA SER A 324 3.75 1.02 3.30
C SER A 324 3.83 1.80 2.01
N VAL A 325 4.35 3.02 2.02
CA VAL A 325 4.36 3.90 0.85
C VAL A 325 5.71 4.56 0.65
N ALA A 326 6.07 4.73 -0.62
CA ALA A 326 7.20 5.53 -1.06
C ALA A 326 6.83 6.26 -2.35
N ALA A 327 6.96 7.59 -2.38
CA ALA A 327 6.78 8.39 -3.60
C ALA A 327 7.99 9.30 -3.80
N GLN A 328 8.34 9.55 -5.06
CA GLN A 328 9.55 10.27 -5.42
C GLN A 328 9.27 11.51 -6.26
N ILE A 329 9.99 12.60 -5.97
CA ILE A 329 10.07 13.82 -6.78
C ILE A 329 11.51 14.33 -6.74
N ASP A 330 12.06 14.72 -7.89
CA ASP A 330 13.46 15.10 -8.04
C ASP A 330 14.44 14.03 -7.51
N ASN A 331 15.25 14.34 -6.50
CA ASN A 331 16.10 13.38 -5.80
C ASN A 331 15.56 13.00 -4.41
N LEU A 332 14.32 13.39 -4.07
CA LEU A 332 13.70 13.14 -2.77
C LEU A 332 12.72 11.97 -2.85
N ILE A 333 12.76 11.11 -1.83
CA ILE A 333 11.80 10.02 -1.61
C ILE A 333 11.11 10.29 -0.27
N PHE A 334 9.79 10.37 -0.30
CA PHE A 334 8.93 10.50 0.87
C PHE A 334 8.41 9.11 1.23
N MET A 335 8.66 8.66 2.46
CA MET A 335 8.31 7.31 2.91
C MET A 335 7.49 7.33 4.20
N GLY A 336 6.40 6.59 4.16
CA GLY A 336 5.45 6.43 5.26
C GLY A 336 5.33 4.97 5.70
N GLY A 337 4.87 4.76 6.94
CA GLY A 337 4.66 3.43 7.50
C GLY A 337 3.27 3.30 8.13
N VAL A 338 2.75 2.06 8.13
CA VAL A 338 1.38 1.75 8.57
C VAL A 338 1.09 2.21 10.00
N PHE A 339 2.09 2.09 10.89
CA PHE A 339 1.93 2.32 12.33
C PHE A 339 2.94 3.28 12.93
N ASP A 340 3.96 3.68 12.18
CA ASP A 340 5.08 4.45 12.69
C ASP A 340 4.69 5.90 12.95
N THR A 341 5.52 6.58 13.75
CA THR A 341 5.19 7.91 14.28
C THR A 341 5.81 9.06 13.49
N GLN A 342 6.37 8.74 12.32
CA GLN A 342 7.10 9.70 11.49
C GLN A 342 7.02 9.37 10.01
N VAL A 343 7.27 10.39 9.19
CA VAL A 343 7.56 10.28 7.75
C VAL A 343 9.05 10.49 7.55
N LEU A 344 9.68 9.58 6.81
CA LEU A 344 11.07 9.75 6.39
C LEU A 344 11.13 10.48 5.05
N VAL A 345 12.03 11.45 4.96
CA VAL A 345 12.40 12.09 3.70
C VAL A 345 13.86 11.76 3.43
N CYS A 346 14.08 11.12 2.29
CA CYS A 346 15.38 10.62 1.90
C CYS A 346 15.85 11.27 0.62
N GLU A 347 17.02 11.89 0.68
CA GLU A 347 17.69 12.48 -0.46
C GLU A 347 18.64 11.44 -1.08
N GLN A 348 18.36 11.07 -2.33
CA GLN A 348 19.22 10.21 -3.12
C GLN A 348 20.47 10.98 -3.53
N LYS A 349 21.62 10.31 -3.54
CA LYS A 349 22.79 10.87 -4.22
C LYS A 349 22.47 10.98 -5.72
N SER A 350 22.75 12.14 -6.29
CA SER A 350 22.75 12.29 -7.74
C SER A 350 23.68 11.24 -8.34
N GLN A 351 23.17 10.42 -9.26
CA GLN A 351 24.07 9.71 -10.16
C GLN A 351 24.76 10.78 -10.99
N PRO A 352 26.11 10.79 -11.09
CA PRO A 352 26.76 11.66 -12.05
C PRO A 352 26.16 11.32 -13.41
N ASP A 353 25.64 12.35 -14.09
CA ASP A 353 25.06 12.21 -15.43
C ASP A 353 25.99 11.30 -16.23
N ALA A 354 25.43 10.21 -16.78
CA ALA A 354 26.17 9.41 -17.73
C ALA A 354 26.55 10.38 -18.86
N GLU A 355 27.83 10.78 -18.90
CA GLU A 355 28.38 11.65 -19.93
C GLU A 355 27.90 11.14 -21.29
N THR A 356 27.17 12.01 -21.99
CA THR A 356 26.58 11.73 -23.31
C THR A 356 27.64 11.72 -24.39
#